data_AF-A0A166Q531-F1
#
_entry.id   AF-A0A166Q531-F1
#
_cell.length_a   1.000
_cell.length_b   1.000
_cell.length_c   1.000
_cell.angle_alpha   90.00
_cell.angle_beta   90.00
_cell.angle_gamma   90.00
#
_symmetry.space_group_name_H-M   'P 1'
#
loop_
_entity.id
_entity.type
_entity.pdbx_description
1 polymer ?
#
loop_
_entity_poly.entity_id
_entity_poly.type
_entity_poly.pdbx_seq_one_letter_code
_entity_poly.pdbx_strand_id
1 'polypeptide(L)'
;MSNDIQKADQIAYRLFTKLALVVHQARTTADQQQRLQPKVDKWFNLETPDTDLYRDQLRIYRSISAPWPAPPPPPLELQVLLVVPELANNQVLVYQAPDASRVPVDPAPRFILLEKWLLAFTAATAGSGESSDGDVAPSTIYKHGIPLFRSLFTLLRVLPAWR
;
A
#
# COMPACT_ATOMS: atom_id res chain seq x y z
N MET A 1 6.68 -14.95 24.70
CA MET A 1 5.87 -14.67 23.50
C MET A 1 5.88 -15.93 22.64
N SER A 2 4.72 -16.45 22.23
CA SER A 2 4.67 -17.68 21.40
C SER A 2 5.35 -17.45 20.05
N ASN A 3 6.02 -18.48 19.52
CA ASN A 3 6.67 -18.47 18.20
C ASN A 3 5.66 -18.11 17.10
N ASP A 4 4.41 -18.54 17.25
CA ASP A 4 3.36 -18.28 16.26
C ASP A 4 2.90 -16.82 16.23
N ILE A 5 2.95 -16.11 17.36
CA ILE A 5 2.68 -14.67 17.42
C ILE A 5 3.77 -13.91 16.65
N GLN A 6 5.04 -14.28 16.83
CA GLN A 6 6.15 -13.65 16.10
C GLN A 6 6.05 -13.89 14.59
N LYS A 7 5.62 -15.10 14.17
CA LYS A 7 5.36 -15.40 12.76
C LYS A 7 4.17 -14.61 12.22
N ALA A 8 3.09 -14.51 12.99
CA ALA A 8 1.92 -13.72 12.61
C ALA A 8 2.29 -12.25 12.43
N ASP A 9 3.03 -11.67 13.38
CA ASP A 9 3.55 -10.30 13.29
C ASP A 9 4.47 -10.11 12.06
N GLN A 10 5.32 -11.09 11.76
CA GLN A 10 6.16 -11.05 10.57
C GLN A 10 5.32 -11.03 9.29
N ILE A 11 4.30 -11.90 9.20
CA ILE A 11 3.43 -11.96 8.02
C ILE A 11 2.60 -10.68 7.89
N ALA A 12 2.07 -10.16 9.00
CA ALA A 12 1.36 -8.89 9.04
C ALA A 12 2.25 -7.76 8.55
N TYR A 13 3.45 -7.61 9.11
CA TYR A 13 4.43 -6.62 8.64
C TYR A 13 4.70 -6.75 7.13
N ARG A 14 4.81 -7.99 6.63
CA ARG A 14 5.02 -8.24 5.19
C ARG A 14 3.81 -7.86 4.34
N LEU A 15 2.58 -7.96 4.83
CA LEU A 15 1.39 -7.43 4.15
C LEU A 15 1.49 -5.91 3.95
N PHE A 16 1.84 -5.17 5.01
CA PHE A 16 2.02 -3.71 4.93
C PHE A 16 3.14 -3.32 3.96
N THR A 17 4.31 -3.96 4.05
CA THR A 17 5.43 -3.66 3.14
C THR A 17 5.10 -4.03 1.70
N LYS A 18 4.48 -5.20 1.48
CA LYS A 18 4.18 -5.66 0.13
C LYS A 18 3.14 -4.80 -0.55
N LEU A 19 2.14 -4.28 0.17
CA LEU A 19 1.20 -3.29 -0.35
C LEU A 19 1.94 -2.06 -0.87
N ALA A 20 2.83 -1.48 -0.06
CA ALA A 20 3.60 -0.31 -0.46
C ALA A 20 4.47 -0.58 -1.70
N LEU A 21 5.16 -1.73 -1.76
CA LEU A 21 6.00 -2.12 -2.91
C LEU A 21 5.18 -2.30 -4.18
N VAL A 22 4.04 -2.99 -4.12
CA VAL A 22 3.21 -3.27 -5.29
C VAL A 22 2.59 -1.98 -5.84
N VAL A 23 2.09 -1.10 -4.96
CA VAL A 23 1.55 0.21 -5.39
C VAL A 23 2.67 1.09 -5.95
N HIS A 24 3.82 1.16 -5.28
CA HIS A 24 4.98 1.91 -5.76
C HIS A 24 5.42 1.45 -7.16
N GLN A 25 5.58 0.14 -7.35
CA GLN A 25 5.91 -0.44 -8.66
C GLN A 25 4.88 -0.08 -9.72
N ALA A 26 3.60 -0.05 -9.36
CA ALA A 26 2.53 0.24 -10.29
C ALA A 26 2.39 1.74 -10.62
N ARG A 27 3.06 2.64 -9.89
CA ARG A 27 2.95 4.10 -10.09
C ARG A 27 4.29 4.76 -10.42
N THR A 28 5.39 4.01 -10.37
CA THR A 28 6.71 4.49 -10.79
C THR A 28 6.80 4.54 -12.30
N THR A 29 7.28 5.66 -12.83
CA THR A 29 7.52 5.84 -14.27
C THR A 29 8.74 5.02 -14.73
N ALA A 30 8.75 4.63 -16.00
CA ALA A 30 9.77 3.75 -16.58
C ALA A 30 11.21 4.24 -16.37
N ASP A 31 11.44 5.56 -16.38
CA ASP A 31 12.76 6.17 -16.15
C ASP A 31 13.28 5.95 -14.72
N GLN A 32 12.38 5.86 -13.73
CA GLN A 32 12.76 5.54 -12.36
C GLN A 32 13.03 4.04 -12.18
N GLN A 33 12.34 3.19 -12.93
CA GLN A 33 12.51 1.73 -12.87
C GLN A 33 13.88 1.27 -13.39
N GLN A 34 14.46 1.96 -14.39
CA GLN A 34 15.78 1.62 -14.94
C GLN A 34 16.95 1.94 -14.00
N ARG A 35 16.78 2.85 -13.04
CA ARG A 35 17.84 3.24 -12.08
C ARG A 35 17.92 2.33 -10.86
N LEU A 36 16.90 1.50 -10.61
CA LEU A 36 16.84 0.63 -9.44
C LEU A 36 17.55 -0.70 -9.75
N GLN A 37 18.70 -0.94 -9.12
CA GLN A 37 19.37 -2.25 -9.12
C GLN A 37 18.52 -3.32 -8.39
N PRO A 38 18.69 -4.62 -8.70
CA PRO A 38 17.64 -5.64 -8.70
C PRO A 38 17.45 -6.35 -7.35
N LYS A 39 17.40 -5.61 -6.24
CA LYS A 39 16.90 -6.22 -5.01
C LYS A 39 15.42 -6.50 -5.22
N VAL A 40 15.03 -7.78 -5.12
CA VAL A 40 13.66 -8.21 -5.36
C VAL A 40 13.06 -8.79 -4.09
N ASP A 41 11.83 -8.41 -3.80
CA ASP A 41 11.01 -9.04 -2.78
C ASP A 41 10.16 -10.15 -3.43
N LYS A 42 10.22 -11.36 -2.86
CA LYS A 42 9.52 -12.55 -3.35
C LYS A 42 8.38 -13.01 -2.42
N TRP A 43 7.99 -12.20 -1.44
CA TRP A 43 6.91 -12.56 -0.52
C TRP A 43 5.58 -12.74 -1.27
N PHE A 44 4.76 -13.66 -0.77
CA PHE A 44 3.44 -14.00 -1.32
C PHE A 44 3.48 -14.48 -2.79
N ASN A 45 4.59 -15.10 -3.19
CA ASN A 45 4.80 -15.66 -4.54
C ASN A 45 4.57 -14.64 -5.66
N LEU A 46 4.98 -13.39 -5.41
CA LEU A 46 4.97 -12.30 -6.38
C LEU A 46 6.33 -11.60 -6.33
N GLU A 47 7.05 -11.54 -7.45
CA GLU A 47 8.32 -10.82 -7.51
C GLU A 47 8.06 -9.34 -7.76
N THR A 48 8.56 -8.48 -6.87
CA THR A 48 8.44 -7.02 -6.97
C THR A 48 9.81 -6.38 -6.70
N PRO A 49 10.18 -5.29 -7.41
CA PRO A 49 11.35 -4.51 -7.04
C PRO A 49 11.25 -4.07 -5.57
N ASP A 50 12.30 -4.31 -4.80
CA ASP A 50 12.39 -3.87 -3.42
C ASP A 50 12.88 -2.42 -3.36
N THR A 51 12.43 -1.69 -2.35
CA THR A 51 12.85 -0.31 -2.11
C THR A 51 12.84 0.00 -0.62
N ASP A 52 13.89 0.69 -0.15
CA ASP A 52 14.02 1.06 1.25
C ASP A 52 13.27 2.38 1.59
N LEU A 53 12.63 3.03 0.60
CA LEU A 53 11.95 4.33 0.74
C LEU A 53 10.88 4.38 1.85
N TYR A 54 10.22 3.25 2.10
CA TYR A 54 9.09 3.16 3.04
C TYR A 54 9.45 2.51 4.37
N ARG A 55 10.72 2.12 4.56
CA ARG A 55 11.14 1.26 5.67
C ARG A 55 10.89 1.91 7.03
N ASP A 56 11.17 3.20 7.15
CA ASP A 56 11.05 3.91 8.43
C ASP A 56 9.59 4.14 8.81
N GLN A 57 8.74 4.52 7.84
CA GLN A 57 7.31 4.74 8.05
C GLN A 57 6.59 3.43 8.39
N LEU A 58 7.03 2.30 7.81
CA LEU A 58 6.40 1.01 8.01
C LEU A 58 6.91 0.27 9.26
N ARG A 59 7.98 0.75 9.90
CA ARG A 59 8.58 0.10 11.08
C ARG A 59 7.59 -0.10 12.23
N ILE A 60 6.60 0.78 12.35
CA ILE A 60 5.55 0.72 13.39
C ILE A 60 4.68 -0.55 13.29
N TYR A 61 4.56 -1.15 12.11
CA TYR A 61 3.76 -2.37 11.89
C TYR A 61 4.50 -3.67 12.20
N ARG A 62 5.77 -3.59 12.63
CA ARG A 62 6.61 -4.78 12.89
C ARG A 62 6.18 -5.56 14.14
N SER A 63 5.51 -4.88 15.06
CA SER A 63 5.05 -5.43 16.34
C SER A 63 3.58 -5.07 16.52
N ILE A 64 2.76 -5.52 15.57
CA ILE A 64 1.34 -5.14 15.48
C ILE A 64 0.48 -5.72 16.61
N SER A 65 0.91 -6.86 17.17
CA SER A 65 0.27 -7.51 18.32
C SER A 65 0.85 -7.07 19.68
N ALA A 66 1.57 -5.94 19.74
CA ALA A 66 2.18 -5.46 20.97
C ALA A 66 1.14 -5.34 22.10
N PRO A 67 1.41 -5.88 23.30
CA PRO A 67 0.48 -5.81 24.41
C PRO A 67 0.38 -4.38 24.96
N TRP A 68 -0.73 -4.13 25.67
CA TRP A 68 -0.91 -2.91 26.47
C TRP A 68 0.32 -2.64 27.35
N PRO A 69 0.82 -1.38 27.45
CA PRO A 69 0.16 -0.11 27.14
C PRO A 69 0.39 0.44 25.73
N ALA A 70 1.03 -0.32 24.84
CA ALA A 70 1.22 0.15 23.46
C ALA A 70 -0.13 0.20 22.73
N PRO A 71 -0.55 1.36 22.18
CA PRO A 71 -1.73 1.42 21.33
C PRO A 71 -1.49 0.62 20.03
N PRO A 72 -2.52 0.01 19.44
CA PRO A 72 -2.39 -0.62 18.13
C PRO A 72 -1.92 0.42 17.10
N PRO A 73 -1.11 0.03 16.10
CA PRO A 73 -0.66 0.98 15.09
C PRO A 73 -1.87 1.53 14.31
N PRO A 74 -1.80 2.81 13.88
CA PRO A 74 -2.86 3.40 13.06
C PRO A 74 -2.98 2.65 11.73
N PRO A 75 -4.10 2.77 11.00
CA PRO A 75 -4.19 2.28 9.63
C PRO A 75 -3.08 2.86 8.75
N LEU A 76 -2.49 2.02 7.90
CA LEU A 76 -1.59 2.48 6.86
C LEU A 76 -2.41 3.19 5.78
N GLU A 77 -2.17 4.48 5.64
CA GLU A 77 -2.68 5.27 4.55
C GLU A 77 -1.57 5.54 3.52
N LEU A 78 -1.77 5.07 2.30
CA LEU A 78 -0.87 5.32 1.18
C LEU A 78 -1.60 6.11 0.09
N GLN A 79 -1.08 7.30 -0.19
CA GLN A 79 -1.65 8.22 -1.18
C GLN A 79 -0.80 8.24 -2.44
N VAL A 80 -1.46 8.16 -3.60
CA VAL A 80 -0.85 8.35 -4.91
C VAL A 80 -1.22 9.75 -5.38
N LEU A 81 -0.21 10.59 -5.58
CA LEU A 81 -0.37 12.00 -5.92
C LEU A 81 0.22 12.28 -7.31
N LEU A 82 -0.51 13.03 -8.14
CA LEU A 82 0.07 13.71 -9.30
C LEU A 82 0.69 15.02 -8.82
N VAL A 83 2.00 15.16 -9.04
CA VAL A 83 2.72 16.41 -8.74
C VAL A 83 2.62 17.33 -9.94
N VAL A 84 2.01 18.49 -9.74
CA VAL A 84 1.95 19.53 -10.77
C VAL A 84 3.22 20.36 -10.63
N PRO A 85 4.06 20.45 -11.68
CA PRO A 85 5.25 21.30 -11.65
C PRO A 85 4.84 22.77 -11.59
N GLU A 86 5.79 23.64 -11.27
CA GLU A 86 5.57 25.08 -11.39
C GLU A 86 5.31 25.43 -12.86
N LEU A 87 4.11 25.96 -13.14
CA LEU A 87 3.66 26.26 -14.48
C LEU A 87 4.21 27.63 -14.90
N ALA A 88 4.79 27.70 -16.11
CA ALA A 88 5.14 28.99 -16.70
C ALA A 88 3.87 29.79 -17.06
N ASN A 89 4.01 31.11 -17.26
CA ASN A 89 2.87 32.02 -17.57
C ASN A 89 2.06 31.62 -18.81
N ASN A 90 2.58 30.75 -19.67
CA ASN A 90 1.94 30.24 -20.89
C ASN A 90 1.40 28.80 -20.73
N GLN A 91 1.43 28.23 -19.53
CA GLN A 91 0.95 26.89 -19.23
C GLN A 91 -0.23 26.96 -18.27
N VAL A 92 -1.27 26.16 -18.54
CA VAL A 92 -2.46 26.06 -17.68
C VAL A 92 -2.74 24.59 -17.46
N LEU A 93 -3.02 24.23 -16.21
CA LEU A 93 -3.50 22.89 -15.87
C LEU A 93 -4.96 22.77 -16.30
N VAL A 94 -5.27 21.70 -17.04
CA VAL A 94 -6.61 21.47 -17.58
C VAL A 94 -7.07 20.06 -17.21
N TYR A 95 -8.27 19.97 -16.65
CA TYR A 95 -8.98 18.71 -16.52
C TYR A 95 -9.75 18.42 -17.81
N GLN A 96 -9.49 17.27 -18.42
CA GLN A 96 -10.26 16.77 -19.55
C GLN A 96 -11.41 15.91 -19.04
N ALA A 97 -12.63 16.42 -19.14
CA ALA A 97 -13.81 15.70 -18.69
C ALA A 97 -14.21 14.60 -19.71
N PRO A 98 -15.04 13.62 -19.29
CA PRO A 98 -15.43 12.50 -20.16
C PRO A 98 -16.20 12.90 -21.43
N ASP A 99 -16.82 14.09 -21.43
CA ASP A 99 -17.50 14.69 -22.57
C ASP A 99 -16.54 15.41 -23.55
N ALA A 100 -15.23 15.22 -23.36
CA ALA A 100 -14.15 15.91 -24.07
C ALA A 100 -14.07 17.42 -23.81
N SER A 101 -14.84 17.96 -22.88
CA SER A 101 -14.68 19.34 -22.44
C SER A 101 -13.37 19.53 -21.67
N ARG A 102 -12.83 20.75 -21.77
CA ARG A 102 -11.56 21.14 -21.14
C ARG A 102 -11.84 22.22 -20.12
N VAL A 103 -11.67 21.88 -18.85
CA VAL A 103 -11.92 22.79 -17.72
C VAL A 103 -10.58 23.20 -17.11
N PRO A 104 -10.24 24.50 -17.10
CA PRO A 104 -9.02 24.97 -16.45
C PRO A 104 -9.13 24.77 -14.93
N VAL A 105 -8.03 24.34 -14.31
CA VAL A 105 -7.92 24.19 -12.86
C VAL A 105 -7.13 25.38 -12.33
N ASP A 106 -7.81 26.33 -11.70
CA ASP A 106 -7.24 27.58 -11.18
C ASP A 106 -7.70 27.82 -9.72
N PRO A 107 -6.79 28.02 -8.75
CA PRO A 107 -5.33 27.93 -8.88
C PRO A 107 -4.86 26.51 -9.18
N ALA A 108 -3.76 26.38 -9.94
CA ALA A 108 -3.14 25.08 -10.20
C ALA A 108 -2.61 24.48 -8.87
N PRO A 109 -3.19 23.37 -8.37
CA PRO A 109 -2.76 22.77 -7.12
C PRO A 109 -1.39 22.11 -7.31
N ARG A 110 -0.53 22.16 -6.29
CA ARG A 110 0.77 21.46 -6.32
C ARG A 110 0.64 19.94 -6.36
N PHE A 111 -0.39 19.40 -5.71
CA PHE A 111 -0.64 17.97 -5.60
C PHE A 111 -2.10 17.67 -5.90
N ILE A 112 -2.34 16.66 -6.73
CA ILE A 112 -3.68 16.13 -7.00
C ILE A 112 -3.71 14.69 -6.49
N LEU A 113 -4.63 14.40 -5.56
CA LEU A 113 -4.85 13.04 -5.08
C LEU A 113 -5.51 12.20 -6.17
N LEU A 114 -4.83 11.14 -6.61
CA LEU A 114 -5.34 10.18 -7.58
C LEU A 114 -5.93 8.96 -6.89
N GLU A 115 -5.24 8.44 -5.87
CA GLU A 115 -5.65 7.22 -5.17
C GLU A 115 -5.33 7.31 -3.68
N LYS A 116 -6.18 6.69 -2.85
CA LYS A 116 -5.95 6.51 -1.42
C LYS A 116 -6.16 5.04 -1.07
N TRP A 117 -5.11 4.39 -0.59
CA TRP A 117 -5.10 3.01 -0.15
C TRP A 117 -5.04 2.96 1.37
N LEU A 118 -5.97 2.23 1.99
CA LEU A 118 -6.04 2.09 3.44
C LEU A 118 -5.93 0.61 3.82
N LEU A 119 -4.94 0.29 4.66
CA LEU A 119 -4.78 -1.03 5.25
C LEU A 119 -4.81 -0.89 6.77
N ALA A 120 -5.87 -1.42 7.38
CA ALA A 120 -6.05 -1.40 8.82
C ALA A 120 -5.88 -2.81 9.38
N PHE A 121 -5.28 -2.90 10.56
CA PHE A 121 -5.33 -4.10 11.38
C PHE A 121 -6.43 -3.92 12.43
N THR A 122 -7.36 -4.86 12.47
CA THR A 122 -8.46 -4.88 13.41
C THR A 122 -8.24 -6.01 14.41
N ALA A 123 -7.83 -5.66 15.63
CA ALA A 123 -7.79 -6.63 16.72
C ALA A 123 -9.24 -7.01 17.07
N ALA A 124 -9.53 -8.30 17.15
CA ALA A 124 -10.82 -8.75 17.67
C ALA A 124 -10.95 -8.24 19.11
N THR A 125 -11.95 -7.41 19.37
CA THR A 125 -12.27 -6.94 20.72
C THR A 125 -12.75 -8.13 21.53
N ALA A 126 -12.16 -8.33 22.72
CA ALA A 126 -12.47 -9.42 23.64
C ALA A 126 -13.91 -9.40 24.23
N GLY A 127 -14.88 -8.75 23.56
CA GLY A 127 -16.24 -8.52 24.03
C GLY A 127 -17.36 -9.04 23.12
N SER A 128 -17.09 -9.52 21.90
CA SER A 128 -18.09 -10.21 21.09
C SER A 128 -17.99 -11.72 21.36
N GLY A 129 -18.85 -12.21 22.25
CA GLY A 129 -18.91 -13.61 22.69
C GLY A 129 -19.38 -14.61 21.64
N GLU A 130 -18.91 -14.51 20.39
CA GLU A 130 -19.23 -15.45 19.33
C GLU A 130 -17.97 -15.97 18.64
N SER A 131 -17.87 -17.30 18.67
CA SER A 131 -16.94 -18.19 17.98
C SER A 131 -15.52 -18.29 18.55
N SER A 132 -15.31 -19.40 19.25
CA SER A 132 -14.08 -20.20 19.22
C SER A 132 -13.77 -20.68 17.78
N ASP A 133 -13.67 -19.77 16.82
CA ASP A 133 -13.10 -20.13 15.52
C ASP A 133 -11.59 -20.29 15.73
N GLY A 134 -11.10 -21.49 15.47
CA GLY A 134 -9.75 -21.89 15.86
C GLY A 134 -8.71 -20.90 15.35
N ASP A 135 -7.76 -20.55 16.21
CA ASP A 135 -6.64 -19.65 15.89
C ASP A 135 -6.06 -20.02 14.51
N VAL A 136 -6.23 -19.14 13.52
CA VAL A 136 -5.82 -19.43 12.14
C VAL A 136 -4.30 -19.50 12.12
N ALA A 137 -3.77 -20.68 11.77
CA ALA A 137 -2.33 -20.88 11.70
C ALA A 137 -1.66 -19.82 10.79
N PRO A 138 -0.51 -19.25 11.19
CA PRO A 138 0.20 -18.23 10.40
C PRO A 138 0.46 -18.66 8.93
N SER A 139 0.68 -19.95 8.70
CA SER A 139 0.86 -20.52 7.36
C SER A 139 -0.39 -20.35 6.47
N THR A 140 -1.59 -20.46 7.04
CA THR A 140 -2.86 -20.24 6.36
C THR A 140 -3.03 -18.76 6.02
N ILE A 141 -2.69 -17.85 6.94
CA ILE A 141 -2.72 -16.39 6.70
C ILE A 141 -1.79 -16.03 5.52
N TYR A 142 -0.57 -16.56 5.50
CA TYR A 142 0.36 -16.36 4.38
C TYR A 142 -0.23 -16.84 3.04
N LYS A 143 -0.86 -18.03 3.03
CA LYS A 143 -1.51 -18.59 1.83
C LYS A 143 -2.64 -17.70 1.32
N HIS A 144 -3.42 -17.08 2.21
CA HIS A 144 -4.45 -16.11 1.81
C HIS A 144 -3.86 -14.82 1.22
N GLY A 145 -2.66 -14.41 1.66
CA GLY A 145 -1.96 -13.27 1.08
C GLY A 145 -1.57 -13.46 -0.40
N ILE A 146 -1.35 -14.70 -0.86
CA ILE A 146 -0.97 -14.99 -2.25
C ILE A 146 -2.03 -14.52 -3.27
N PRO A 147 -3.29 -15.01 -3.24
CA PRO A 147 -4.31 -14.55 -4.17
C PRO A 147 -4.64 -13.06 -3.98
N LEU A 148 -4.55 -12.54 -2.75
CA LEU A 148 -4.75 -11.11 -2.48
C LEU A 148 -3.75 -10.23 -3.22
N PHE A 149 -2.45 -10.53 -3.16
CA PHE A 149 -1.46 -9.72 -3.88
C PHE A 149 -1.52 -9.91 -5.39
N ARG A 150 -1.93 -11.08 -5.88
CA ARG A 150 -2.18 -11.28 -7.32
C ARG A 150 -3.37 -10.46 -7.81
N SER A 151 -4.47 -10.42 -7.06
CA SER A 151 -5.63 -9.61 -7.42
C SER A 151 -5.30 -8.12 -7.35
N LEU A 152 -4.58 -7.67 -6.31
CA LEU A 152 -4.12 -6.29 -6.17
C LEU A 152 -3.19 -5.87 -7.33
N PHE A 153 -2.23 -6.72 -7.70
CA PHE A 153 -1.30 -6.45 -8.80
C PHE A 153 -2.04 -6.26 -10.14
N THR A 154 -3.09 -7.03 -10.38
CA THR A 154 -3.95 -6.88 -11.56
C THR A 154 -4.83 -5.63 -11.45
N LEU A 155 -5.44 -5.38 -10.29
CA LEU A 155 -6.29 -4.21 -10.05
C LEU A 155 -5.55 -2.90 -10.34
N LEU A 156 -4.30 -2.79 -9.86
CA LEU A 156 -3.49 -1.60 -10.05
C LEU A 156 -3.20 -1.25 -11.52
N ARG A 157 -3.36 -2.20 -12.45
CA ARG A 157 -3.16 -2.01 -13.90
C ARG A 157 -4.43 -1.66 -14.66
N VAL A 158 -5.59 -1.78 -14.03
CA VAL A 158 -6.87 -1.41 -14.62
C VAL A 158 -7.41 -0.08 -14.06
N LEU A 159 -6.85 0.39 -12.94
CA LEU A 159 -7.20 1.69 -12.38
C LEU A 159 -6.74 2.85 -13.27
N PRO A 160 -7.46 4.00 -13.28
CA PRO A 160 -7.15 5.12 -14.16
C PRO A 160 -5.72 5.66 -14.03
N ALA A 161 -5.16 5.69 -12.81
CA ALA A 161 -3.82 6.20 -12.56
C ALA A 161 -2.68 5.32 -13.10
N TRP A 162 -3.00 4.17 -13.72
CA TRP A 162 -2.03 3.38 -14.47
C TRP A 162 -1.72 3.94 -15.86
N ARG A 163 -2.68 4.66 -16.46
CA ARG A 163 -2.57 5.18 -17.83
C ARG A 163 -1.92 6.55 -17.89
#